data_AF-A0A523DCJ2-F1
#
_entry.id   AF-A0A523DCJ2-F1
#
_cell.length_a   1.000
_cell.length_b   1.000
_cell.length_c   1.000
_cell.angle_alpha   90.00
_cell.angle_beta   90.00
_cell.angle_gamma   90.00
#
_symmetry.space_group_name_H-M   'P 1'
#
loop_
_entity.id
_entity.type
_entity.pdbx_description
1 polymer ?
#
loop_
_entity_poly.entity_id
_entity_poly.type
_entity_poly.pdbx_seq_one_letter_code
_entity_poly.pdbx_strand_id
1 'polypeptide(L)' 'MATVQISARIGIGLKKAIDAYCQANGVVLNHFIQEALLDRLEELEDIEDLKKLRHEPTRPFSEVLAELDLDGTV' A
#
# COMPACT_ATOMS: atom_id res chain seq x y z
N MET A 1 10.65 -19.38 10.12
CA MET A 1 11.21 -18.14 9.53
C MET A 1 11.96 -17.39 10.62
N ALA A 2 13.09 -16.75 10.29
CA ALA A 2 13.88 -16.01 11.27
C ALA A 2 13.14 -14.72 11.67
N THR A 3 12.96 -14.50 12.97
CA THR A 3 12.38 -13.28 13.51
C THR A 3 13.47 -12.24 13.75
N VAL A 4 13.28 -11.02 13.25
CA VAL A 4 14.20 -9.90 13.46
C VAL A 4 13.57 -8.91 14.45
N GLN A 5 14.35 -8.41 15.41
CA GLN A 5 13.86 -7.46 16.40
C GLN A 5 13.87 -6.03 15.83
N ILE A 6 12.74 -5.33 15.95
CA ILE A 6 12.63 -3.90 15.66
C ILE A 6 12.76 -3.13 16.97
N SER A 7 13.62 -2.12 17.01
CA SER A 7 13.79 -1.22 18.17
C SER A 7 13.35 0.19 17.80
N ALA A 8 12.26 0.67 18.39
CA ALA A 8 11.74 2.02 18.18
C ALA A 8 11.33 2.66 19.51
N ARG A 9 11.49 3.98 19.61
CA ARG A 9 10.98 4.76 20.75
C ARG A 9 9.61 5.32 20.40
N ILE A 10 8.62 5.06 21.24
CA ILE A 10 7.26 5.57 21.07
C ILE A 10 6.82 6.38 22.29
N GLY A 11 5.89 7.31 22.06
CA GLY A 11 5.30 8.11 23.14
C GLY A 11 4.50 7.25 24.11
N ILE A 12 4.52 7.65 25.39
CA ILE A 12 3.85 6.91 26.48
C ILE A 12 2.33 6.83 26.25
N GLY A 13 1.70 7.91 25.76
CA GLY A 13 0.27 7.93 25.46
C GLY A 13 -0.13 6.94 24.38
N LEU A 14 0.68 6.85 23.31
CA LEU A 14 0.47 5.89 22.23
C LEU A 14 0.61 4.46 22.74
N LYS A 15 1.65 4.16 23.53
CA LYS A 15 1.84 2.84 24.12
C LYS A 15 0.63 2.39 24.94
N LYS A 16 0.09 3.28 25.79
CA LYS A 16 -1.12 3.01 26.58
C LYS A 16 -2.35 2.75 25.72
N ALA A 17 -2.54 3.52 24.65
CA ALA A 17 -3.67 3.34 23.74
C ALA A 17 -3.59 1.98 23.01
N ILE A 18 -2.40 1.60 22.53
CA ILE A 18 -2.18 0.31 21.88
C ILE A 18 -2.43 -0.84 22.87
N ASP A 19 -1.94 -0.74 24.10
CA ASP A 19 -2.14 -1.77 25.12
C ASP A 19 -3.63 -1.95 25.46
N ALA A 20 -4.37 -0.86 25.63
CA ALA A 20 -5.81 -0.91 25.88
C ALA A 20 -6.57 -1.58 24.72
N TYR A 21 -6.20 -1.25 23.48
CA TYR A 21 -6.78 -1.87 22.29
C TYR A 21 -6.46 -3.37 22.19
N CYS A 22 -5.20 -3.75 22.40
CA CYS A 22 -4.76 -5.15 22.38
C CYS A 22 -5.48 -5.96 23.46
N GLN A 23 -5.64 -5.40 24.66
CA GLN A 23 -6.33 -6.04 25.77
C GLN A 23 -7.82 -6.21 25.51
N ALA A 24 -8.48 -5.21 24.91
CA ALA A 24 -9.91 -5.27 24.59
C ALA A 24 -10.23 -6.29 23.49
N ASN A 25 -9.34 -6.45 22.51
CA ASN A 25 -9.55 -7.32 21.35
C ASN A 25 -8.86 -8.68 21.45
N GLY A 26 -8.12 -8.95 22.54
CA GLY A 26 -7.39 -10.21 22.73
C GLY A 26 -6.24 -10.41 21.74
N VAL A 27 -5.68 -9.33 21.20
CA VAL A 27 -4.63 -9.36 20.17
C VAL A 27 -3.25 -9.22 20.82
N VAL A 28 -2.28 -9.99 20.34
CA VAL A 28 -0.88 -9.87 20.79
C VAL A 28 -0.29 -8.60 20.19
N LEU A 29 0.32 -7.76 21.03
CA LEU A 29 0.94 -6.49 20.63
C LEU A 29 1.87 -6.62 19.41
N ASN A 30 2.70 -7.66 19.37
CA ASN A 30 3.62 -7.88 18.26
C ASN A 30 2.88 -8.11 16.94
N HIS A 31 1.79 -8.87 16.97
CA HIS A 31 0.96 -9.13 15.80
C HIS A 31 0.25 -7.86 15.34
N PHE A 32 -0.32 -7.09 16.27
CA PHE A 32 -0.93 -5.80 15.99
C PHE A 32 0.05 -4.82 15.33
N ILE A 33 1.27 -4.72 15.85
CA ILE A 33 2.31 -3.85 15.27
C ILE A 33 2.72 -4.36 13.88
N GLN A 34 2.87 -5.68 13.72
CA GLN A 34 3.26 -6.26 12.44
C GLN A 34 2.20 -6.01 11.36
N GLU A 35 0.92 -6.23 11.66
CA GLU A 35 -0.19 -5.94 10.74
C GLU A 35 -0.25 -4.45 10.41
N ALA A 36 -0.24 -3.58 11.41
CA ALA A 36 -0.29 -2.13 11.18
C ALA A 36 0.88 -1.61 10.33
N LEU A 37 2.06 -2.24 10.43
CA LEU A 37 3.20 -1.90 9.59
C LEU A 37 3.04 -2.44 8.16
N LEU A 38 2.50 -3.64 7.99
CA LEU A 38 2.24 -4.23 6.67
C LEU A 38 1.17 -3.42 5.93
N ASP A 39 0.03 -3.17 6.56
CA ASP A 39 -1.06 -2.37 6.00
C ASP A 39 -0.54 -1.01 5.52
N ARG A 40 0.30 -0.36 6.35
CA ARG A 40 0.85 0.95 6.00
C ARG A 40 1.85 0.90 4.85
N LEU A 41 2.60 -0.19 4.70
CA LEU A 41 3.52 -0.37 3.58
C LEU A 41 2.76 -0.62 2.28
N GLU A 42 1.71 -1.45 2.32
CA GLU A 42 0.82 -1.71 1.19
C GLU A 42 0.16 -0.40 0.70
N GLU A 43 -0.37 0.42 1.62
CA GLU A 43 -0.92 1.74 1.25
C GLU A 43 0.09 2.66 0.55
N LEU A 44 1.37 2.61 0.96
CA LEU A 44 2.42 3.42 0.33
C LEU A 44 2.78 2.89 -1.05
N GLU A 45 2.82 1.57 -1.22
CA GLU A 45 3.05 0.91 -2.51
C GLU A 45 1.94 1.26 -3.52
N ASP A 46 0.68 1.20 -3.10
CA ASP A 46 -0.47 1.60 -3.92
C ASP A 46 -0.35 3.04 -4.43
N ILE A 47 0.09 3.97 -3.58
CA ILE A 47 0.30 5.37 -3.96
C ILE A 47 1.42 5.50 -5.01
N GLU A 48 2.48 4.73 -4.87
CA GLU A 48 3.57 4.72 -5.84
C GLU A 48 3.14 4.14 -7.19
N ASP A 49 2.34 3.10 -7.19
CA ASP A 49 1.82 2.49 -8.41
C ASP A 49 0.83 3.41 -9.14
N LEU A 50 -0.02 4.13 -8.41
CA LEU A 50 -0.86 5.19 -9.01
C LEU A 50 -0.03 6.30 -9.67
N LYS A 51 1.12 6.66 -9.10
CA LYS A 51 2.03 7.62 -9.76
C LYS A 51 2.61 7.04 -11.04
N LYS A 52 3.03 5.77 -11.04
CA LYS A 52 3.53 5.09 -12.24
C LYS A 52 2.47 5.08 -13.35
N LEU A 53 1.24 4.65 -13.04
CA LEU A 53 0.11 4.63 -13.97
C LEU A 53 -0.17 6.03 -14.56
N ARG A 54 -0.15 7.08 -13.74
CA ARG A 54 -0.34 8.46 -14.22
C ARG A 54 0.78 8.96 -15.14
N HIS A 55 1.96 8.37 -15.05
CA HIS A 55 3.13 8.72 -15.85
C HIS A 55 3.38 7.72 -16.98
N GLU A 56 2.47 6.76 -17.20
CA GLU A 56 2.57 5.88 -18.35
C GLU A 56 2.49 6.69 -19.66
N PRO A 57 3.32 6.32 -20.65
CA PRO A 57 3.27 6.95 -21.95
C PRO A 57 1.88 6.73 -22.54
N THR A 58 1.15 7.83 -22.71
CA THR A 58 -0.12 7.78 -23.43
C THR A 58 0.15 7.66 -24.92
N ARG A 59 -0.65 6.86 -25.62
CA ARG A 59 -0.64 6.76 -27.07
C ARG A 59 -1.84 7.51 -27.64
N PRO A 60 -1.69 8.20 -28.78
CA PRO A 60 -2.81 8.89 -29.40
C PRO A 60 -3.87 7.88 -29.89
N PHE A 61 -5.15 8.20 -29.66
CA PHE A 61 -6.27 7.31 -30.00
C PHE A 61 -6.31 6.91 -31.48
N SER A 62 -5.83 7.78 -32.37
CA SER A 62 -5.70 7.50 -33.80
C SER A 62 -4.74 6.35 -34.11
N GLU A 63 -3.64 6.18 -33.35
CA GLU A 63 -2.74 5.03 -33.52
C GLU A 63 -3.42 3.73 -33.12
N VAL A 64 -4.22 3.77 -32.04
CA VAL A 64 -4.97 2.60 -31.57
C VAL A 64 -6.07 2.21 -32.58
N LEU A 65 -6.75 3.19 -33.19
CA LEU A 65 -7.74 2.92 -34.23
C LEU A 65 -7.12 2.31 -35.50
N ALA A 66 -5.93 2.78 -35.90
CA ALA A 66 -5.20 2.26 -37.04
C ALA A 66 -4.65 0.83 -36.77
N GLU A 67 -4.23 0.52 -35.54
CA GLU A 67 -3.85 -0.86 -35.16
C GLU A 67 -5.02 -1.84 -35.18
N LEU A 68 -6.25 -1.33 -35.00
CA LEU A 68 -7.47 -2.14 -34.97
C LEU A 68 -8.21 -2.18 -36.32
N ASP A 69 -7.67 -1.56 -37.38
CA ASP A 69 -8.32 -1.40 -38.69
C ASP A 69 -9.73 -0.76 -38.58
N LEU A 70 -9.93 0.12 -37.59
CA LEU A 70 -11.19 0.81 -37.31
C LEU A 70 -11.14 2.31 -37.66
N ASP A 71 -10.05 2.77 -38.26
CA ASP A 71 -9.79 4.14 -38.67
C ASP A 71 -10.60 4.58 -39.91
N GLY A 72 -11.47 3.71 -40.44
CA GLY A 72 -12.43 4.04 -41.49
C GLY A 72 -11.80 4.26 -42.86
N THR A 73 -10.54 3.87 -43.04
CA THR A 73 -9.86 3.78 -44.32
C THR A 73 -10.36 2.53 -45.07
N VAL A 74 -11.46 2.72 -45.81
CA VAL A 74 -11.82 1.87 -46.96
C VAL A 74 -11.03 2.34 -48.17
#